data_AF-A0A971WNK8-F1
#
_entry.id   AF-A0A971WNK8-F1
#
_cell.length_a   1.000
_cell.length_b   1.000
_cell.length_c   1.000
_cell.angle_alpha   90.00
_cell.angle_beta   90.00
_cell.angle_gamma   90.00
#
_symmetry.space_group_name_H-M   'P 1'
#
loop_
_entity.id
_entity.type
_entity.pdbx_description
1 polymer ?
#
loop_
_entity_poly.entity_id
_entity_poly.type
_entity_poly.pdbx_seq_one_letter_code
_entity_poly.pdbx_strand_id
1 'polypeptide(L)'
;MKRFLISFFVTALILVGVVFYFQYEVMDLLHFPFGPESGVDEYGRYNADDGQEELVILIMGIDRDPDRKIDNQGIKFLQTKSQEVEGKLRGEQYFQTGNRSDTIYLCKYNKRTGRMQLVSIPRDTLTSITYRGYEDKINAAFSLDGPYGALETVRNLTGVNVDYILVFDYDAVALMVDSVGGVKVDVPFDMVYDDPTDNPPLHIDIKQGTRVLKGKDAVGFMRWRHNNDYSQQYDRGDVDRVDTQQYFMKQFLKTATSLNNLPKLTGLARTMLDHTYTNLPKVEIFSAAASAPRLDFENIETHTIPGVNEYRNNISYFIPDLGGTQELMNEIFVNHLIK
;
A
#
# COMPACT_ATOMS: atom_id res chain seq x y z
N MET A 1 -6.86 4.47 -8.81
CA MET A 1 -6.63 4.35 -7.34
C MET A 1 -5.89 3.06 -7.01
N LYS A 2 -6.43 1.90 -7.41
CA LYS A 2 -5.84 0.56 -7.26
C LYS A 2 -4.32 0.46 -7.56
N ARG A 3 -3.88 0.76 -8.79
CA ARG A 3 -2.45 0.72 -9.18
C ARG A 3 -1.59 1.82 -8.55
N PHE A 4 -2.18 2.99 -8.33
CA PHE A 4 -1.49 4.13 -7.72
C PHE A 4 -0.97 3.87 -6.33
N LEU A 5 -1.84 3.35 -5.46
CA LEU A 5 -1.45 3.08 -4.08
C LEU A 5 -0.28 2.11 -4.07
N ILE A 6 -0.32 1.10 -4.92
CA ILE A 6 0.76 0.12 -5.01
C ILE A 6 2.06 0.80 -5.49
N SER A 7 2.03 1.56 -6.58
CA SER A 7 3.20 2.34 -7.03
C SER A 7 3.70 3.31 -5.95
N PHE A 8 2.80 3.89 -5.16
CA PHE A 8 3.11 4.76 -4.03
C PHE A 8 3.79 4.02 -2.88
N PHE A 9 3.26 2.87 -2.45
CA PHE A 9 3.84 2.07 -1.38
C PHE A 9 5.17 1.47 -1.77
N VAL A 10 5.29 1.01 -3.01
CA VAL A 10 6.57 0.54 -3.54
C VAL A 10 7.57 1.68 -3.53
N THR A 11 7.21 2.84 -4.08
CA THR A 11 8.03 4.05 -4.00
C THR A 11 8.41 4.42 -2.56
N ALA A 12 7.48 4.30 -1.63
CA ALA A 12 7.70 4.64 -0.24
C ALA A 12 8.61 3.62 0.47
N LEU A 13 8.49 2.32 0.18
CA LEU A 13 9.41 1.28 0.63
C LEU A 13 10.83 1.54 0.11
N ILE A 14 10.96 1.97 -1.15
CA ILE A 14 12.24 2.40 -1.72
C ILE A 14 12.79 3.59 -0.93
N LEU A 15 11.99 4.63 -0.67
CA LEU A 15 12.44 5.78 0.12
C LEU A 15 12.86 5.37 1.52
N VAL A 16 12.14 4.47 2.16
CA VAL A 16 12.46 3.94 3.50
C VAL A 16 13.80 3.21 3.47
N GLY A 17 14.04 2.29 2.54
CA GLY A 17 15.33 1.62 2.55
C GLY A 17 16.48 2.41 1.90
N VAL A 18 16.22 3.43 1.07
CA VAL A 18 17.21 4.45 0.70
C VAL A 18 17.67 5.21 1.95
N VAL A 19 16.75 5.56 2.86
CA VAL A 19 17.11 6.13 4.16
C VAL A 19 17.96 5.19 4.98
N PHE A 20 17.56 3.93 5.10
CA PHE A 20 18.35 2.96 5.86
C PHE A 20 19.72 2.72 5.23
N TYR A 21 19.83 2.75 3.89
CA TYR A 21 21.09 2.68 3.16
C TYR A 21 21.99 3.89 3.43
N PHE A 22 21.46 5.12 3.34
CA PHE A 22 22.23 6.32 3.66
C PHE A 22 22.61 6.39 5.13
N GLN A 23 21.71 6.00 6.05
CA GLN A 23 22.04 5.89 7.46
C GLN A 23 23.15 4.86 7.68
N TYR A 24 23.12 3.73 6.99
CA TYR A 24 24.15 2.71 7.06
C TYR A 24 25.51 3.22 6.55
N GLU A 25 25.58 3.74 5.31
CA GLU A 25 26.82 4.28 4.72
C GLU A 25 27.43 5.41 5.56
N VAL A 26 26.60 6.29 6.11
CA VAL A 26 27.09 7.37 7.00
C VAL A 26 27.60 6.81 8.33
N MET A 27 26.96 5.77 8.88
CA MET A 27 27.40 5.16 10.14
C MET A 27 28.64 4.28 9.96
N ASP A 28 28.79 3.62 8.82
CA ASP A 28 29.98 2.86 8.41
C ASP A 28 31.17 3.81 8.18
N LEU A 29 30.95 4.93 7.47
CA LEU A 29 31.93 6.00 7.32
C LEU A 29 32.40 6.57 8.68
N LEU A 30 31.50 6.62 9.67
CA LEU A 30 31.78 7.09 11.02
C LEU A 30 32.28 6.00 11.99
N HIS A 31 32.51 4.77 11.53
CA HIS A 31 33.04 3.64 12.31
C HIS A 31 32.21 3.32 13.59
N PHE A 32 30.88 3.46 13.54
CA PHE A 32 30.02 3.01 14.64
C PHE A 32 29.85 1.48 14.60
N PRO A 33 30.09 0.74 15.69
CA PRO A 33 30.03 -0.72 15.67
C PRO A 33 28.57 -1.20 15.67
N PHE A 34 28.13 -1.82 14.57
CA PHE A 34 26.94 -2.67 14.60
C PHE A 34 27.34 -4.08 15.03
N GLY A 35 26.67 -4.59 16.08
CA GLY A 35 26.84 -5.97 16.53
C GLY A 35 26.20 -6.98 15.59
N PRO A 36 26.49 -8.29 15.77
CA PRO A 36 26.05 -9.40 14.91
C PRO A 36 24.53 -9.60 14.81
N GLU A 37 23.72 -8.83 15.53
CA GLU A 37 22.26 -8.83 15.41
C GLU A 37 21.75 -8.11 14.14
N SER A 38 22.63 -7.52 13.33
CA SER A 38 22.26 -6.80 12.11
C SER A 38 22.15 -7.68 10.86
N GLY A 39 22.71 -8.89 10.81
CA GLY A 39 22.73 -9.72 9.59
C GLY A 39 23.77 -9.29 8.55
N VAL A 40 24.81 -8.57 8.98
CA VAL A 40 25.90 -8.03 8.15
C VAL A 40 27.16 -8.89 8.34
N ASP A 41 27.84 -9.22 7.24
CA ASP A 41 29.10 -9.98 7.26
C ASP A 41 30.30 -9.13 7.70
N GLU A 42 31.45 -9.79 7.88
CA GLU A 42 32.72 -9.18 8.33
C GLU A 42 33.33 -8.14 7.38
N TYR A 43 32.78 -8.02 6.17
CA TYR A 43 33.18 -7.03 5.16
C TYR A 43 32.18 -5.87 5.05
N GLY A 44 31.22 -5.77 5.98
CA GLY A 44 30.19 -4.74 5.94
C GLY A 44 29.18 -4.96 4.80
N ARG A 45 29.08 -6.17 4.25
CA ARG A 45 28.04 -6.53 3.27
C ARG A 45 26.88 -7.15 4.02
N TYR A 46 25.70 -6.58 3.82
CA TYR A 46 24.48 -7.21 4.27
C TYR A 46 24.26 -8.50 3.46
N ASN A 47 24.20 -9.66 4.12
CA ASN A 47 23.79 -10.89 3.47
C ASN A 47 22.26 -10.85 3.35
N ALA A 48 21.75 -10.30 2.25
CA ALA A 48 20.30 -10.20 1.98
C ALA A 48 19.66 -11.57 1.65
N ASP A 49 20.44 -12.64 1.76
CA ASP A 49 20.04 -14.00 1.45
C ASP A 49 19.64 -14.71 2.75
N ASP A 50 18.37 -14.55 3.12
CA ASP A 50 17.68 -15.43 4.07
C ASP A 50 17.22 -16.74 3.40
N GLY A 51 17.53 -16.92 2.10
CA GLY A 51 17.09 -18.01 1.26
C GLY A 51 15.67 -17.83 0.68
N GLN A 52 14.91 -16.80 1.07
CA GLN A 52 13.58 -16.52 0.51
C GLN A 52 13.71 -15.56 -0.68
N GLU A 53 13.60 -16.04 -1.91
CA GLU A 53 13.68 -15.16 -3.09
C GLU A 53 12.38 -14.36 -3.36
N GLU A 54 11.24 -14.85 -2.85
CA GLU A 54 9.91 -14.30 -3.10
C GLU A 54 9.20 -14.00 -1.79
N LEU A 55 8.57 -12.83 -1.71
CA LEU A 55 7.73 -12.40 -0.60
C LEU A 55 6.28 -12.32 -1.06
N VAL A 56 5.36 -12.81 -0.26
CA VAL A 56 3.92 -12.60 -0.41
C VAL A 56 3.43 -11.66 0.67
N ILE A 57 2.97 -10.48 0.25
CA ILE A 57 2.56 -9.39 1.14
C ILE A 57 1.07 -9.12 0.94
N LEU A 58 0.28 -9.19 1.99
CA LEU A 58 -1.09 -8.68 2.02
C LEU A 58 -1.05 -7.18 2.25
N ILE A 59 -1.41 -6.41 1.21
CA ILE A 59 -1.48 -4.96 1.25
C ILE A 59 -2.94 -4.53 1.49
N MET A 60 -3.16 -3.74 2.54
CA MET A 60 -4.47 -3.21 2.89
C MET A 60 -4.41 -1.69 3.08
N GLY A 61 -5.34 -0.97 2.44
CA GLY A 61 -5.53 0.47 2.68
C GLY A 61 -6.72 0.68 3.61
N ILE A 62 -6.51 1.42 4.70
CA ILE A 62 -7.58 1.89 5.57
C ILE A 62 -7.94 3.32 5.18
N ASP A 63 -9.18 3.56 4.80
CA ASP A 63 -9.66 4.93 4.59
C ASP A 63 -10.04 5.56 5.93
N ARG A 64 -9.89 6.88 6.00
CA ARG A 64 -10.15 7.66 7.22
C ARG A 64 -11.63 8.03 7.30
N ASP A 65 -12.13 8.15 8.53
CA ASP A 65 -13.22 9.07 8.81
C ASP A 65 -12.71 10.52 8.65
N PRO A 66 -13.21 11.31 7.70
CA PRO A 66 -12.78 12.70 7.51
C PRO A 66 -12.87 13.62 8.70
N ASP A 67 -13.75 13.35 9.66
CA ASP A 67 -13.94 14.25 10.79
C ASP A 67 -12.80 14.13 11.83
N ARG A 68 -11.95 13.12 11.69
CA ARG A 68 -10.83 12.85 12.61
C ARG A 68 -9.53 13.47 12.13
N LYS A 69 -8.93 14.47 12.78
CA LYS A 69 -7.60 15.05 12.42
C LYS A 69 -6.59 14.08 11.77
N ILE A 70 -5.84 14.56 10.76
CA ILE A 70 -4.72 13.81 10.14
C ILE A 70 -3.75 13.43 11.26
N ASP A 71 -3.75 12.15 11.63
CA ASP A 71 -2.92 11.61 12.69
C ASP A 71 -2.62 10.13 12.42
N ASN A 72 -1.67 9.58 13.16
CA ASN A 72 -1.33 8.16 13.06
C ASN A 72 -2.04 7.32 14.11
N GLN A 73 -3.15 7.78 14.70
CA GLN A 73 -3.78 7.04 15.80
C GLN A 73 -4.39 5.72 15.32
N GLY A 74 -4.92 5.65 14.08
CA GLY A 74 -5.40 4.40 13.50
C GLY A 74 -4.27 3.36 13.42
N ILE A 75 -3.11 3.76 12.89
CA ILE A 75 -1.93 2.91 12.79
C ILE A 75 -1.32 2.59 14.17
N LYS A 76 -1.21 3.55 15.09
CA LYS A 76 -0.74 3.32 16.46
C LYS A 76 -1.66 2.40 17.25
N PHE A 77 -2.97 2.51 17.04
CA PHE A 77 -3.95 1.59 17.60
C PHE A 77 -3.71 0.18 17.07
N LEU A 78 -3.52 0.03 15.74
CA LEU A 78 -3.17 -1.25 15.14
C LEU A 78 -1.83 -1.80 15.66
N GLN A 79 -0.78 -0.97 15.78
CA GLN A 79 0.53 -1.37 16.29
C GLN A 79 0.42 -1.87 17.75
N THR A 80 -0.27 -1.12 18.61
CA THR A 80 -0.47 -1.48 20.02
C THR A 80 -1.30 -2.77 20.16
N LYS A 81 -2.38 -2.89 19.38
CA LYS A 81 -3.31 -4.02 19.48
C LYS A 81 -2.81 -5.28 18.78
N SER A 82 -2.05 -5.15 17.70
CA SER A 82 -1.46 -6.29 17.01
C SER A 82 -0.45 -7.02 17.88
N GLN A 83 0.33 -6.28 18.69
CA GLN A 83 1.22 -6.87 19.69
C GLN A 83 0.45 -7.63 20.80
N GLU A 84 -0.77 -7.19 21.15
CA GLU A 84 -1.64 -7.93 22.07
C GLU A 84 -2.28 -9.17 21.43
N VAL A 85 -2.57 -9.14 20.12
CA VAL A 85 -3.19 -10.23 19.35
C VAL A 85 -2.19 -11.37 19.08
N GLU A 86 -0.95 -11.06 18.74
CA GLU A 86 0.10 -12.07 18.50
C GLU A 86 0.32 -12.95 19.76
N GLY A 87 0.16 -12.38 20.96
CA GLY A 87 0.18 -13.13 22.22
C GLY A 87 -1.11 -13.90 22.57
N LYS A 88 -2.25 -13.58 21.93
CA LYS A 88 -3.58 -14.16 22.24
C LYS A 88 -4.13 -15.12 21.18
N LEU A 89 -3.43 -15.39 20.08
CA LEU A 89 -3.78 -16.43 19.09
C LEU A 89 -3.64 -17.88 19.65
N ARG A 90 -3.79 -18.05 20.96
CA ARG A 90 -3.95 -19.30 21.71
C ARG A 90 -5.19 -19.31 22.63
N GLY A 91 -6.14 -18.39 22.42
CA GLY A 91 -7.42 -18.41 23.15
C GLY A 91 -8.02 -17.02 23.34
N GLU A 92 -8.83 -16.61 22.37
CA GLU A 92 -9.90 -15.60 22.45
C GLU A 92 -9.58 -14.19 22.99
N GLN A 93 -9.57 -13.21 22.09
CA GLN A 93 -10.43 -12.01 22.16
C GLN A 93 -10.38 -11.29 20.80
N TYR A 94 -11.55 -11.01 20.23
CA TYR A 94 -11.71 -10.38 18.91
C TYR A 94 -11.85 -8.86 19.04
N PHE A 95 -11.20 -8.09 18.17
CA PHE A 95 -11.06 -6.64 18.33
C PHE A 95 -11.67 -5.86 17.17
N GLN A 96 -12.76 -5.13 17.46
CA GLN A 96 -13.34 -4.19 16.51
C GLN A 96 -12.41 -2.98 16.33
N THR A 97 -11.92 -2.77 15.11
CA THR A 97 -11.11 -1.60 14.77
C THR A 97 -11.97 -0.39 14.39
N GLY A 98 -13.20 -0.62 13.93
CA GLY A 98 -14.09 0.41 13.40
C GLY A 98 -13.71 0.92 12.00
N ASN A 99 -12.55 0.50 11.47
CA ASN A 99 -12.07 0.87 10.14
C ASN A 99 -12.39 -0.24 9.13
N ARG A 100 -12.66 0.10 7.88
CA ARG A 100 -12.82 -0.87 6.79
C ARG A 100 -11.60 -0.79 5.86
N SER A 101 -11.17 -1.92 5.33
CA SER A 101 -10.12 -1.94 4.30
C SER A 101 -10.76 -1.70 2.93
N ASP A 102 -10.50 -0.54 2.35
CA ASP A 102 -11.03 -0.18 1.03
C ASP A 102 -10.15 -0.66 -0.12
N THR A 103 -8.91 -1.00 0.20
CA THR A 103 -7.97 -1.64 -0.70
C THR A 103 -7.49 -2.95 -0.09
N ILE A 104 -7.55 -4.04 -0.85
CA ILE A 104 -7.05 -5.37 -0.46
C ILE A 104 -6.31 -5.97 -1.67
N TYR A 105 -5.03 -6.31 -1.47
CA TYR A 105 -4.17 -6.92 -2.48
C TYR A 105 -3.31 -8.02 -1.90
N LEU A 106 -3.15 -9.10 -2.67
CA LEU A 106 -1.99 -9.96 -2.53
C LEU A 106 -0.90 -9.47 -3.47
N CYS A 107 0.30 -9.24 -2.95
CA CYS A 107 1.48 -8.83 -3.69
C CYS A 107 2.52 -9.93 -3.62
N LYS A 108 2.90 -10.51 -4.77
CA LYS A 108 4.10 -11.32 -4.89
C LYS A 108 5.24 -10.45 -5.37
N TYR A 109 6.30 -10.39 -4.57
CA TYR A 109 7.50 -9.64 -4.89
C TYR A 109 8.71 -10.55 -4.98
N ASN A 110 9.39 -10.55 -6.13
CA ASN A 110 10.61 -11.32 -6.32
C ASN A 110 11.83 -10.41 -6.12
N LYS A 111 12.56 -10.59 -5.00
CA LYS A 111 13.70 -9.74 -4.59
C LYS A 111 14.84 -9.75 -5.62
N ARG A 112 15.05 -10.89 -6.28
CA ARG A 112 16.15 -11.11 -7.24
C ARG A 112 15.92 -10.38 -8.57
N THR A 113 14.71 -10.50 -9.10
CA THR A 113 14.32 -9.96 -10.43
C THR A 113 13.70 -8.58 -10.37
N GLY A 114 13.19 -8.14 -9.21
CA GLY A 114 12.40 -6.92 -9.08
C GLY A 114 10.97 -7.04 -9.62
N ARG A 115 10.55 -8.23 -10.09
CA ARG A 115 9.19 -8.45 -10.61
C ARG A 115 8.16 -8.38 -9.48
N MET A 116 7.06 -7.69 -9.76
CA MET A 116 5.92 -7.56 -8.86
C MET A 116 4.64 -8.01 -9.56
N GLN A 117 3.90 -8.91 -8.92
CA GLN A 117 2.58 -9.36 -9.37
C GLN A 117 1.56 -9.08 -8.27
N LEU A 118 0.42 -8.53 -8.64
CA LEU A 118 -0.61 -8.07 -7.70
C LEU A 118 -1.93 -8.71 -8.06
N VAL A 119 -2.64 -9.21 -7.05
CA VAL A 119 -4.02 -9.66 -7.22
C VAL A 119 -4.93 -8.84 -6.32
N SER A 120 -5.80 -8.06 -6.95
CA SER A 120 -6.82 -7.28 -6.25
C SER A 120 -7.95 -8.18 -5.79
N ILE A 121 -8.35 -8.00 -4.55
CA ILE A 121 -9.58 -8.57 -3.99
C ILE A 121 -10.56 -7.40 -3.78
N PRO A 122 -11.70 -7.34 -4.52
CA PRO A 122 -12.69 -6.29 -4.31
C PRO A 122 -13.15 -6.24 -2.85
N ARG A 123 -13.25 -5.04 -2.25
CA ARG A 123 -13.61 -4.88 -0.83
C ARG A 123 -14.98 -5.46 -0.47
N ASP A 124 -15.89 -5.50 -1.44
CA ASP A 124 -17.26 -6.00 -1.31
C ASP A 124 -17.37 -7.51 -1.61
N THR A 125 -16.24 -8.22 -1.73
CA THR A 125 -16.21 -9.67 -1.97
C THR A 125 -16.94 -10.40 -0.86
N LEU A 126 -18.02 -11.09 -1.18
CA LEU A 126 -18.74 -11.93 -0.23
C LEU A 126 -17.90 -13.16 0.08
N THR A 127 -17.59 -13.36 1.36
CA THR A 127 -16.81 -14.52 1.82
C THR A 127 -17.15 -14.84 3.27
N SER A 128 -16.82 -16.06 3.71
CA SER A 128 -16.90 -16.43 5.12
C SER A 128 -15.87 -15.63 5.91
N ILE A 129 -16.33 -14.79 6.85
CA ILE A 129 -15.43 -14.06 7.75
C ILE A 129 -14.82 -15.06 8.73
N THR A 130 -13.50 -15.25 8.65
CA THR A 130 -12.81 -16.26 9.45
C THR A 130 -13.05 -15.98 10.94
N TYR A 131 -13.28 -17.05 11.70
CA TYR A 131 -13.61 -17.04 13.14
C TYR A 131 -15.01 -16.55 13.54
N ARG A 132 -15.83 -16.10 12.59
CA ARG A 132 -17.18 -15.57 12.88
C ARG A 132 -18.32 -16.49 12.47
N GLY A 133 -18.07 -17.45 11.57
CA GLY A 133 -19.05 -18.47 11.18
C GLY A 133 -20.22 -17.96 10.33
N TYR A 134 -20.10 -16.75 9.77
CA TYR A 134 -21.06 -16.17 8.84
C TYR A 134 -20.36 -15.50 7.65
N GLU A 135 -21.10 -15.28 6.57
CA GLU A 135 -20.61 -14.58 5.38
C GLU A 135 -20.89 -13.07 5.48
N ASP A 136 -19.91 -12.27 5.07
CA ASP A 136 -20.04 -10.83 4.90
C ASP A 136 -19.05 -10.37 3.82
N LYS A 137 -19.04 -9.07 3.54
CA LYS A 137 -18.02 -8.45 2.70
C LYS A 137 -16.66 -8.59 3.35
N ILE A 138 -15.65 -8.94 2.56
CA ILE A 138 -14.29 -9.20 3.04
C ILE A 138 -13.69 -8.00 3.81
N ASN A 139 -14.07 -6.77 3.48
CA ASN A 139 -13.62 -5.59 4.22
C ASN A 139 -14.15 -5.51 5.66
N ALA A 140 -15.21 -6.24 6.00
CA ALA A 140 -15.71 -6.37 7.36
C ALA A 140 -14.72 -7.14 8.24
N ALA A 141 -13.94 -8.09 7.69
CA ALA A 141 -12.95 -8.84 8.46
C ALA A 141 -11.92 -7.92 9.14
N PHE A 142 -11.46 -6.89 8.43
CA PHE A 142 -10.58 -5.87 9.00
C PHE A 142 -11.26 -5.09 10.13
N SER A 143 -12.53 -4.74 9.93
CA SER A 143 -13.30 -3.97 10.91
C SER A 143 -13.58 -4.76 12.18
N LEU A 144 -13.84 -6.06 12.05
CA LEU A 144 -14.24 -6.95 13.13
C LEU A 144 -13.06 -7.52 13.91
N ASP A 145 -11.97 -7.84 13.21
CA ASP A 145 -10.89 -8.69 13.71
C ASP A 145 -9.49 -8.13 13.40
N GLY A 146 -9.42 -6.91 12.85
CA GLY A 146 -8.17 -6.22 12.54
C GLY A 146 -7.37 -6.85 11.38
N PRO A 147 -6.10 -6.44 11.21
CA PRO A 147 -5.26 -6.88 10.09
C PRO A 147 -5.08 -8.39 10.03
N TYR A 148 -4.97 -9.07 11.17
CA TYR A 148 -4.80 -10.52 11.23
C TYR A 148 -6.11 -11.27 10.93
N GLY A 149 -7.27 -10.78 11.37
CA GLY A 149 -8.54 -11.38 10.95
C GLY A 149 -8.83 -11.21 9.45
N ALA A 150 -8.46 -10.05 8.89
CA ALA A 150 -8.47 -9.83 7.45
C ALA A 150 -7.51 -10.78 6.72
N LEU A 151 -6.29 -10.97 7.25
CA LEU A 151 -5.33 -11.93 6.73
C LEU A 151 -5.91 -13.34 6.68
N GLU A 152 -6.47 -13.83 7.79
CA GLU A 152 -7.03 -15.17 7.86
C GLU A 152 -8.28 -15.35 6.97
N THR A 153 -9.05 -14.28 6.77
CA THR A 153 -10.17 -14.28 5.80
C THR A 153 -9.67 -14.33 4.36
N VAL A 154 -8.62 -13.58 4.03
CA VAL A 154 -7.97 -13.65 2.71
C VAL A 154 -7.38 -15.03 2.47
N ARG A 155 -6.65 -15.60 3.45
CA ARG A 155 -6.10 -16.97 3.37
C ARG A 155 -7.18 -18.01 3.11
N ASN A 156 -8.31 -17.92 3.80
CA ASN A 156 -9.43 -18.84 3.61
C ASN A 156 -10.08 -18.70 2.22
N LEU A 157 -10.17 -17.47 1.69
CA LEU A 157 -10.72 -17.22 0.35
C LEU A 157 -9.77 -17.71 -0.76
N THR A 158 -8.47 -17.44 -0.62
CA THR A 158 -7.51 -17.60 -1.72
C THR A 158 -6.65 -18.86 -1.62
N GLY A 159 -6.50 -19.44 -0.44
CA GLY A 159 -5.56 -20.53 -0.18
C GLY A 159 -4.10 -20.09 -0.23
N VAL A 160 -3.80 -18.80 -0.29
CA VAL A 160 -2.43 -18.28 -0.38
C VAL A 160 -1.84 -18.11 1.02
N ASN A 161 -0.69 -18.71 1.26
CA ASN A 161 0.17 -18.41 2.40
C ASN A 161 0.82 -17.04 2.21
N VAL A 162 0.57 -16.15 3.15
CA VAL A 162 1.05 -14.77 3.12
C VAL A 162 2.14 -14.63 4.19
N ASP A 163 3.28 -14.06 3.82
CA ASP A 163 4.41 -13.87 4.73
C ASP A 163 4.20 -12.63 5.60
N TYR A 164 3.77 -11.52 4.99
CA TYR A 164 3.70 -10.22 5.66
C TYR A 164 2.41 -9.46 5.37
N ILE A 165 2.08 -8.56 6.29
CA ILE A 165 0.99 -7.60 6.16
C ILE A 165 1.59 -6.20 6.05
N LEU A 166 1.03 -5.41 5.13
CA LEU A 166 1.25 -3.98 5.04
C LEU A 166 -0.11 -3.29 5.06
N VAL A 167 -0.40 -2.57 6.13
CA VAL A 167 -1.60 -1.73 6.26
C VAL A 167 -1.19 -0.29 6.23
N PHE A 168 -1.86 0.52 5.42
CA PHE A 168 -1.52 1.92 5.27
C PHE A 168 -2.70 2.85 5.37
N ASP A 169 -2.40 4.07 5.80
CA ASP A 169 -3.31 5.22 5.77
C ASP A 169 -3.09 6.04 4.49
N TYR A 170 -4.17 6.40 3.81
CA TYR A 170 -4.13 7.26 2.63
C TYR A 170 -3.55 8.66 2.93
N ASP A 171 -3.66 9.13 4.17
CA ASP A 171 -3.09 10.40 4.63
C ASP A 171 -1.55 10.42 4.56
N ALA A 172 -0.90 9.25 4.54
CA ALA A 172 0.55 9.13 4.37
C ALA A 172 1.04 9.80 3.07
N VAL A 173 0.23 9.73 2.00
CA VAL A 173 0.51 10.34 0.69
C VAL A 173 0.62 11.85 0.80
N ALA A 174 -0.38 12.49 1.38
CA ALA A 174 -0.41 13.94 1.51
C ALA A 174 0.76 14.44 2.37
N LEU A 175 1.02 13.78 3.51
CA LEU A 175 2.08 14.14 4.44
C LEU A 175 3.48 13.99 3.84
N MET A 176 3.71 12.91 3.06
CA MET A 176 5.00 12.71 2.39
C MET A 176 5.24 13.74 1.28
N VAL A 177 4.20 14.12 0.54
CA VAL A 177 4.29 15.20 -0.45
C VAL A 177 4.61 16.55 0.23
N ASP A 178 3.95 16.87 1.33
CA ASP A 178 4.16 18.14 2.03
C ASP A 178 5.56 18.24 2.64
N SER A 179 6.10 17.15 3.16
CA SER A 179 7.44 17.13 3.78
C SER A 179 8.58 17.31 2.76
N VAL A 180 8.40 16.91 1.50
CA VAL A 180 9.35 17.24 0.42
C VAL A 180 9.17 18.66 -0.14
N GLY A 181 8.20 19.43 0.37
CA GLY A 181 7.87 20.79 -0.08
C GLY A 181 6.93 20.83 -1.28
N GLY A 182 6.23 19.74 -1.55
CA GLY A 182 5.38 19.54 -2.73
C GLY A 182 6.14 18.93 -3.90
N VAL A 183 5.38 18.40 -4.88
CA VAL A 183 5.91 17.72 -6.06
C VAL A 183 5.64 18.57 -7.30
N LYS A 184 6.68 18.84 -8.08
CA LYS A 184 6.54 19.54 -9.35
C LYS A 184 5.99 18.58 -10.41
N VAL A 185 4.86 18.94 -11.01
CA VAL A 185 4.20 18.18 -12.09
C VAL A 185 3.73 19.11 -13.19
N ASP A 186 3.56 18.57 -14.39
CA ASP A 186 2.93 19.25 -15.51
C ASP A 186 1.47 18.81 -15.59
N VAL A 187 0.58 19.74 -15.28
CA VAL A 187 -0.87 19.52 -15.30
C VAL A 187 -1.37 19.73 -16.74
N PRO A 188 -1.94 18.73 -17.40
CA PRO A 188 -2.24 18.79 -18.84
C PRO A 188 -3.37 19.76 -19.20
N PHE A 189 -4.31 19.99 -18.28
CA PHE A 189 -5.50 20.83 -18.46
C PHE A 189 -6.04 21.27 -17.09
N ASP A 190 -6.96 22.23 -17.06
CA ASP A 190 -7.63 22.62 -15.83
C ASP A 190 -8.48 21.45 -15.29
N MET A 191 -8.18 21.03 -14.06
CA MET A 191 -8.84 19.94 -13.35
C MET A 191 -9.72 20.53 -12.25
N VAL A 192 -11.04 20.50 -12.45
CA VAL A 192 -12.05 21.05 -11.53
C VAL A 192 -13.11 20.00 -11.22
N TYR A 193 -13.08 19.45 -10.01
CA TYR A 193 -13.99 18.38 -9.61
C TYR A 193 -14.39 18.48 -8.14
N ASP A 194 -15.68 18.31 -7.88
CA ASP A 194 -16.30 18.27 -6.56
C ASP A 194 -17.06 16.96 -6.38
N ASP A 195 -16.74 16.23 -5.32
CA ASP A 195 -17.53 15.07 -4.89
C ASP A 195 -18.08 15.33 -3.48
N PRO A 196 -19.34 15.80 -3.37
CA PRO A 196 -19.98 16.01 -2.07
C PRO A 196 -20.40 14.70 -1.39
N THR A 197 -20.33 13.57 -2.10
CA THR A 197 -20.63 12.23 -1.54
C THR A 197 -19.41 11.57 -0.92
N ASP A 198 -18.21 12.07 -1.25
CA ASP A 198 -16.99 11.69 -0.58
C ASP A 198 -16.98 12.21 0.85
N ASN A 199 -16.29 11.50 1.73
CA ASN A 199 -16.14 11.89 3.12
C ASN A 199 -14.63 12.01 3.39
N PRO A 200 -14.04 13.23 3.41
CA PRO A 200 -14.71 14.53 3.39
C PRO A 200 -15.04 14.89 1.94
N PRO A 201 -15.92 15.88 1.69
CA PRO A 201 -16.18 16.33 0.34
C PRO A 201 -14.88 16.62 -0.41
N LEU A 202 -14.68 15.92 -1.52
CA LEU A 202 -13.51 16.09 -2.35
C LEU A 202 -13.67 17.39 -3.12
N HIS A 203 -12.67 18.26 -3.04
CA HIS A 203 -12.60 19.48 -3.83
C HIS A 203 -11.26 19.54 -4.54
N ILE A 204 -11.30 19.58 -5.87
CA ILE A 204 -10.15 19.65 -6.77
C ILE A 204 -10.32 20.92 -7.61
N ASP A 205 -9.36 21.84 -7.52
CA ASP A 205 -9.19 22.97 -8.44
C ASP A 205 -7.70 23.15 -8.73
N ILE A 206 -7.23 22.51 -9.80
CA ILE A 206 -5.82 22.51 -10.20
C ILE A 206 -5.71 23.07 -11.61
N LYS A 207 -5.05 24.22 -11.75
CA LYS A 207 -4.87 24.89 -13.04
C LYS A 207 -3.80 24.21 -13.89
N GLN A 208 -4.05 24.16 -15.19
CA GLN A 208 -3.14 23.70 -16.24
C GLN A 208 -1.74 24.32 -16.10
N GLY A 209 -0.75 23.58 -16.55
CA GLY A 209 0.66 23.98 -16.63
C GLY A 209 1.51 23.38 -15.53
N THR A 210 2.77 23.80 -15.47
CA THR A 210 3.70 23.32 -14.45
C THR A 210 3.31 23.86 -13.07
N ARG A 211 2.99 22.97 -12.15
CA ARG A 211 2.58 23.28 -10.76
C ARG A 211 3.42 22.52 -9.76
N VAL A 212 3.55 23.08 -8.56
CA VAL A 212 4.04 22.36 -7.38
C VAL A 212 2.83 21.97 -6.56
N LEU A 213 2.49 20.68 -6.57
CA LEU A 213 1.34 20.17 -5.85
C LEU A 213 1.73 19.82 -4.42
N LYS A 214 0.98 20.37 -3.46
CA LYS A 214 1.05 20.02 -2.03
C LYS A 214 0.11 18.85 -1.73
N GLY A 215 0.16 18.29 -0.52
CA GLY A 215 -0.46 17.02 -0.17
C GLY A 215 -1.90 16.85 -0.66
N LYS A 216 -2.79 17.81 -0.35
CA LYS A 216 -4.18 17.77 -0.79
C LYS A 216 -4.32 17.82 -2.32
N ASP A 217 -3.63 18.75 -2.97
CA ASP A 217 -3.71 18.92 -4.43
C ASP A 217 -3.07 17.75 -5.18
N ALA A 218 -2.04 17.13 -4.61
CA ALA A 218 -1.44 15.90 -5.12
C ALA A 218 -2.47 14.77 -5.09
N VAL A 219 -3.11 14.53 -3.94
CA VAL A 219 -4.18 13.53 -3.82
C VAL A 219 -5.32 13.84 -4.80
N GLY A 220 -5.72 15.10 -4.91
CA GLY A 220 -6.70 15.56 -5.90
C GLY A 220 -6.30 15.23 -7.34
N PHE A 221 -5.09 15.61 -7.76
CA PHE A 221 -4.54 15.34 -9.09
C PHE A 221 -4.58 13.85 -9.44
N MET A 222 -4.33 12.99 -8.47
CA MET A 222 -4.32 11.53 -8.65
C MET A 222 -5.72 10.91 -8.61
N ARG A 223 -6.70 11.61 -8.04
CA ARG A 223 -8.11 11.17 -7.94
C ARG A 223 -8.97 11.67 -9.09
N TRP A 224 -8.61 12.80 -9.71
CA TRP A 224 -9.35 13.42 -10.80
C TRP A 224 -9.60 12.44 -11.95
N ARG A 225 -10.73 12.62 -12.67
CA ARG A 225 -11.16 11.80 -13.81
C ARG A 225 -11.81 12.62 -14.92
N HIS A 226 -12.59 13.61 -14.50
CA HIS A 226 -13.31 14.53 -15.36
C HIS A 226 -13.63 15.79 -14.57
N ASN A 227 -13.94 16.87 -15.28
CA ASN A 227 -14.48 18.07 -14.67
C ASN A 227 -15.95 17.89 -14.28
N ASN A 228 -16.43 18.68 -13.33
CA ASN A 228 -17.83 18.68 -12.89
C ASN A 228 -18.83 18.81 -14.06
N ASP A 229 -18.47 19.63 -15.05
CA ASP A 229 -19.28 19.90 -16.25
C ASP A 229 -18.94 18.99 -17.44
N TYR A 230 -18.04 18.02 -17.26
CA TYR A 230 -17.51 17.15 -18.31
C TYR A 230 -16.86 17.90 -19.48
N SER A 231 -16.47 19.17 -19.31
CA SER A 231 -15.71 19.94 -20.31
C SER A 231 -14.37 19.28 -20.66
N GLN A 232 -13.79 18.57 -19.69
CA GLN A 232 -12.59 17.77 -19.84
C GLN A 232 -12.78 16.46 -19.09
N GLN A 233 -12.27 15.38 -19.67
CA GLN A 233 -12.22 14.05 -19.06
C GLN A 233 -11.03 13.28 -19.60
N TYR A 234 -10.71 12.15 -18.97
CA TYR A 234 -9.78 11.18 -19.53
C TYR A 234 -10.40 10.44 -20.72
N ASP A 235 -9.74 10.49 -21.87
CA ASP A 235 -10.20 9.85 -23.11
C ASP A 235 -10.26 8.32 -22.98
N ARG A 236 -9.31 7.74 -22.25
CA ARG A 236 -9.21 6.29 -21.97
C ARG A 236 -9.68 5.95 -20.55
N GLY A 237 -10.39 6.88 -19.89
CA GLY A 237 -10.97 6.70 -18.57
C GLY A 237 -9.96 6.28 -17.50
N ASP A 238 -10.08 5.06 -17.00
CA ASP A 238 -9.21 4.55 -15.93
C ASP A 238 -7.76 4.33 -16.34
N VAL A 239 -7.49 4.14 -17.63
CA VAL A 239 -6.11 3.98 -18.12
C VAL A 239 -5.33 5.27 -17.93
N ASP A 240 -5.85 6.41 -18.39
CA ASP A 240 -5.18 7.71 -18.21
C ASP A 240 -5.05 8.11 -16.75
N ARG A 241 -6.01 7.69 -15.91
CA ARG A 241 -5.90 7.89 -14.46
C ARG A 241 -4.71 7.12 -13.88
N VAL A 242 -4.48 5.88 -14.31
CA VAL A 242 -3.33 5.09 -13.89
C VAL A 242 -2.03 5.73 -14.40
N ASP A 243 -2.01 6.20 -15.64
CA ASP A 243 -0.83 6.86 -16.21
C ASP A 243 -0.49 8.16 -15.45
N THR A 244 -1.51 8.95 -15.09
CA THR A 244 -1.36 10.17 -14.27
C THR A 244 -0.79 9.86 -12.89
N GLN A 245 -1.29 8.78 -12.28
CA GLN A 245 -0.83 8.28 -10.99
C GLN A 245 0.64 7.82 -11.05
N GLN A 246 1.03 7.05 -12.07
CA GLN A 246 2.42 6.63 -12.26
C GLN A 246 3.35 7.82 -12.55
N TYR A 247 2.90 8.76 -13.37
CA TYR A 247 3.63 9.99 -13.65
C TYR A 247 3.89 10.78 -12.36
N PHE A 248 2.87 10.97 -11.52
CA PHE A 248 3.03 11.63 -10.23
C PHE A 248 4.08 10.91 -9.36
N MET A 249 4.03 9.57 -9.27
CA MET A 249 4.97 8.81 -8.47
C MET A 249 6.42 8.97 -8.90
N LYS A 250 6.67 9.00 -10.22
CA LYS A 250 8.00 9.28 -10.76
C LYS A 250 8.49 10.67 -10.38
N GLN A 251 7.62 11.68 -10.43
CA GLN A 251 7.97 13.04 -10.00
C GLN A 251 8.21 13.12 -8.49
N PHE A 252 7.40 12.43 -7.69
CA PHE A 252 7.57 12.37 -6.23
C PHE A 252 8.91 11.74 -5.86
N LEU A 253 9.26 10.57 -6.43
CA LEU A 253 10.57 9.93 -6.24
C LEU A 253 11.71 10.89 -6.55
N LYS A 254 11.69 11.47 -7.76
CA LYS A 254 12.71 12.43 -8.21
C LYS A 254 12.83 13.63 -7.27
N THR A 255 11.72 14.11 -6.73
CA THR A 255 11.69 15.23 -5.78
C THR A 255 12.25 14.82 -4.42
N ALA A 256 11.84 13.67 -3.91
CA ALA A 256 12.26 13.13 -2.62
C ALA A 256 13.76 12.80 -2.59
N THR A 257 14.30 12.23 -3.67
CA THR A 257 15.72 11.86 -3.78
C THR A 257 16.62 12.99 -4.30
N SER A 258 16.09 14.20 -4.48
CA SER A 258 16.90 15.36 -4.88
C SER A 258 17.85 15.81 -3.77
N LEU A 259 19.00 16.41 -4.13
CA LEU A 259 20.02 16.88 -3.17
C LEU A 259 19.45 17.73 -2.03
N ASN A 260 18.46 18.58 -2.32
CA ASN A 260 17.82 19.45 -1.33
C ASN A 260 16.91 18.70 -0.35
N ASN A 261 16.39 17.53 -0.73
CA ASN A 261 15.52 16.71 0.08
C ASN A 261 16.22 15.47 0.67
N LEU A 262 17.47 15.17 0.27
CA LEU A 262 18.29 14.12 0.89
C LEU A 262 18.31 14.20 2.43
N PRO A 263 18.52 15.39 3.07
CA PRO A 263 18.49 15.48 4.52
C PRO A 263 17.12 15.17 5.15
N LYS A 264 16.03 15.30 4.38
CA LYS A 264 14.66 15.05 4.83
C LYS A 264 14.22 13.60 4.65
N LEU A 265 15.00 12.79 3.92
CA LEU A 265 14.66 11.40 3.63
C LEU A 265 14.37 10.65 4.94
N THR A 266 15.19 10.81 5.97
CA THR A 266 14.98 10.17 7.29
C THR A 266 13.62 10.50 7.90
N GLY A 267 13.19 11.77 7.80
CA GLY A 267 11.87 12.22 8.20
C GLY A 267 10.75 11.61 7.35
N LEU A 268 10.95 11.48 6.03
CA LEU A 268 9.99 10.81 5.14
C LEU A 268 9.79 9.34 5.51
N ALA A 269 10.90 8.60 5.70
CA ALA A 269 10.83 7.21 6.10
C ALA A 269 10.13 7.05 7.45
N ARG A 270 10.38 7.95 8.40
CA ARG A 270 9.68 7.96 9.68
C ARG A 270 8.19 8.23 9.52
N THR A 271 7.80 9.25 8.75
CA THR A 271 6.38 9.54 8.45
C THR A 271 5.71 8.34 7.80
N MET A 272 6.40 7.67 6.87
CA MET A 272 5.89 6.47 6.22
C MET A 272 5.65 5.33 7.22
N LEU A 273 6.64 5.03 8.06
CA LEU A 273 6.53 4.01 9.11
C LEU A 273 5.48 4.36 10.17
N ASP A 274 5.34 5.65 10.50
CA ASP A 274 4.34 6.14 11.45
C ASP A 274 2.91 5.99 10.90
N HIS A 275 2.72 6.04 9.57
CA HIS A 275 1.43 5.88 8.89
C HIS A 275 1.26 4.52 8.19
N THR A 276 2.14 3.56 8.50
CA THR A 276 2.07 2.18 8.00
C THR A 276 2.19 1.21 9.16
N TYR A 277 1.24 0.29 9.28
CA TYR A 277 1.40 -0.88 10.12
C TYR A 277 1.97 -2.01 9.25
N THR A 278 3.09 -2.59 9.67
CA THR A 278 3.69 -3.73 8.98
C THR A 278 4.40 -4.64 9.96
N ASN A 279 4.38 -5.95 9.68
CA ASN A 279 5.21 -6.94 10.36
C ASN A 279 6.45 -7.31 9.53
N LEU A 280 6.74 -6.58 8.44
CA LEU A 280 7.98 -6.75 7.67
C LEU A 280 9.19 -6.48 8.58
N PRO A 281 10.13 -7.44 8.68
CA PRO A 281 11.41 -7.20 9.32
C PRO A 281 12.15 -6.06 8.63
N LYS A 282 12.93 -5.29 9.39
CA LYS A 282 13.73 -4.18 8.84
C LYS A 282 14.66 -4.65 7.71
N VAL A 283 15.16 -5.88 7.80
CA VAL A 283 15.97 -6.52 6.75
C VAL A 283 15.22 -6.62 5.42
N GLU A 284 13.96 -7.06 5.43
CA GLU A 284 13.16 -7.19 4.21
C GLU A 284 12.84 -5.82 3.61
N ILE A 285 12.57 -4.82 4.47
CA ILE A 285 12.38 -3.43 4.02
C ILE A 285 13.65 -2.90 3.35
N PHE A 286 14.82 -3.16 3.94
CA PHE A 286 16.11 -2.76 3.36
C PHE A 286 16.40 -3.49 2.06
N SER A 287 16.20 -4.81 2.02
CA SER A 287 16.41 -5.63 0.83
C SER A 287 15.52 -5.18 -0.33
N ALA A 288 14.24 -4.90 -0.06
CA ALA A 288 13.29 -4.40 -1.05
C ALA A 288 13.69 -3.01 -1.61
N ALA A 289 14.37 -2.18 -0.81
CA ALA A 289 14.89 -0.91 -1.29
C ALA A 289 16.24 -1.02 -2.00
N ALA A 290 17.10 -1.97 -1.63
CA ALA A 290 18.34 -2.22 -2.38
C ALA A 290 18.04 -2.75 -3.79
N SER A 291 16.97 -3.51 -3.95
CA SER A 291 16.44 -3.96 -5.25
C SER A 291 15.60 -2.91 -5.96
N ALA A 292 15.39 -1.72 -5.37
CA ALA A 292 14.60 -0.64 -5.92
C ALA A 292 14.94 -0.23 -7.35
N PRO A 293 16.24 -0.08 -7.73
CA PRO A 293 16.59 0.31 -9.09
C PRO A 293 16.23 -0.75 -10.14
N ARG A 294 15.95 -1.99 -9.70
CA ARG A 294 15.51 -3.11 -10.54
C ARG A 294 13.98 -3.19 -10.65
N LEU A 295 13.25 -2.37 -9.89
CA LEU A 295 11.80 -2.37 -9.92
C LEU A 295 11.32 -1.75 -11.23
N ASP A 296 10.65 -2.57 -12.01
CA ASP A 296 9.95 -2.11 -13.20
C ASP A 296 8.55 -1.66 -12.82
N PHE A 297 8.44 -0.39 -12.41
CA PHE A 297 7.17 0.23 -12.08
C PHE A 297 6.17 0.28 -13.25
N GLU A 298 6.66 0.19 -14.49
CA GLU A 298 5.82 0.22 -15.68
C GLU A 298 5.23 -1.17 -15.97
N ASN A 299 5.95 -2.24 -15.60
CA ASN A 299 5.54 -3.63 -15.83
C ASN A 299 5.03 -4.35 -14.57
N ILE A 300 4.43 -3.62 -13.64
CA ILE A 300 3.70 -4.22 -12.52
C ILE A 300 2.47 -4.96 -13.06
N GLU A 301 2.49 -6.28 -12.94
CA GLU A 301 1.40 -7.13 -13.39
C GLU A 301 0.26 -7.09 -12.37
N THR A 302 -0.94 -6.70 -12.81
CA THR A 302 -2.10 -6.58 -11.91
C THR A 302 -3.25 -7.42 -12.42
N HIS A 303 -3.79 -8.26 -11.55
CA HIS A 303 -4.96 -9.08 -11.74
C HIS A 303 -6.05 -8.67 -10.75
N THR A 304 -7.28 -9.08 -11.01
CA THR A 304 -8.38 -9.02 -10.04
C THR A 304 -8.98 -10.41 -9.98
N ILE A 305 -9.33 -10.89 -8.79
CA ILE A 305 -10.01 -12.18 -8.68
C ILE A 305 -11.28 -12.17 -9.55
N PRO A 306 -11.59 -13.27 -10.27
CA PRO A 306 -12.78 -13.32 -11.11
C PRO A 306 -14.05 -13.37 -10.25
N GLY A 307 -15.13 -12.84 -10.81
CA GLY A 307 -16.42 -12.77 -10.12
C GLY A 307 -17.35 -11.74 -10.74
N VAL A 308 -18.52 -11.58 -10.13
CA VAL A 308 -19.60 -10.71 -10.63
C VAL A 308 -20.17 -9.84 -9.53
N ASN A 309 -20.65 -8.64 -9.88
CA ASN A 309 -21.39 -7.82 -8.92
C ASN A 309 -22.85 -8.28 -8.85
N GLU A 310 -23.38 -8.43 -7.63
CA GLU A 310 -24.75 -8.84 -7.37
C GLU A 310 -25.36 -7.97 -6.26
N TYR A 311 -26.62 -7.59 -6.40
CA TYR A 311 -27.36 -6.90 -5.34
C TYR A 311 -28.20 -7.90 -4.54
N ARG A 312 -27.99 -7.94 -3.22
CA ARG A 312 -28.82 -8.69 -2.28
C ARG A 312 -29.45 -7.72 -1.30
N ASN A 313 -30.77 -7.64 -1.27
CA ASN A 313 -31.53 -6.70 -0.41
C ASN A 313 -31.04 -5.24 -0.54
N ASN A 314 -30.84 -4.75 -1.77
CA ASN A 314 -30.29 -3.42 -2.11
C ASN A 314 -28.85 -3.15 -1.64
N ILE A 315 -28.13 -4.16 -1.16
CA ILE A 315 -26.70 -4.07 -0.83
C ILE A 315 -25.92 -4.71 -1.97
N SER A 316 -24.95 -3.98 -2.53
CA SER A 316 -24.05 -4.48 -3.58
C SER A 316 -22.97 -5.38 -2.97
N TYR A 317 -22.77 -6.55 -3.55
CA TYR A 317 -21.71 -7.51 -3.23
C TYR A 317 -20.93 -7.86 -4.50
N PHE A 318 -19.67 -8.24 -4.33
CA PHE A 318 -18.91 -8.95 -5.35
C PHE A 318 -18.93 -10.43 -5.02
N ILE A 319 -19.50 -11.25 -5.90
CA ILE A 319 -19.58 -12.70 -5.73
C ILE A 319 -18.36 -13.30 -6.44
N PRO A 320 -17.36 -13.83 -5.71
CA PRO A 320 -16.16 -14.36 -6.32
C PRO A 320 -16.47 -15.68 -7.05
N ASP A 321 -15.89 -15.85 -8.23
CA ASP A 321 -15.76 -17.17 -8.84
C ASP A 321 -14.63 -17.92 -8.11
N LEU A 322 -15.01 -18.83 -7.22
CA LEU A 322 -14.05 -19.58 -6.41
C LEU A 322 -13.14 -20.47 -7.26
N GLY A 323 -13.66 -21.06 -8.35
CA GLY A 323 -12.86 -21.89 -9.24
C GLY A 323 -11.81 -21.07 -9.96
N GLY A 324 -12.24 -19.99 -10.64
CA GLY A 324 -11.33 -19.07 -11.31
C GLY A 324 -10.38 -18.35 -10.35
N THR A 325 -10.80 -18.07 -9.11
CA THR A 325 -9.92 -17.51 -8.07
C THR A 325 -8.81 -18.50 -7.73
N GLN A 326 -9.13 -19.78 -7.51
CA GLN A 326 -8.12 -20.80 -7.23
C GLN A 326 -7.18 -21.03 -8.42
N GLU A 327 -7.68 -21.01 -9.66
CA GLU A 327 -6.84 -21.08 -10.87
C GLU A 327 -5.85 -19.91 -10.94
N LEU A 328 -6.34 -18.68 -10.71
CA LEU A 328 -5.49 -17.47 -10.68
C LEU A 328 -4.43 -17.54 -9.57
N MET A 329 -4.81 -18.04 -8.37
CA MET A 329 -3.86 -18.22 -7.27
C MET A 329 -2.82 -19.30 -7.58
N ASN A 330 -3.22 -20.39 -8.24
CA ASN A 330 -2.28 -21.41 -8.71
C ASN A 330 -1.32 -20.87 -9.78
N GLU A 331 -1.78 -20.02 -10.68
CA GLU A 331 -0.92 -19.41 -11.70
C GLU A 331 0.14 -18.48 -11.08
N ILE A 332 -0.28 -17.62 -10.14
CA ILE A 332 0.58 -16.55 -9.62
C ILE A 332 1.35 -16.99 -8.38
N PHE A 333 0.74 -17.78 -7.49
CA PHE A 333 1.25 -18.09 -6.16
C PHE A 333 1.52 -19.59 -5.95
N VAL A 334 1.80 -20.37 -7.01
CA VAL A 334 1.99 -21.84 -6.95
C VAL A 334 2.88 -22.33 -5.80
N ASN A 335 3.96 -21.61 -5.47
CA ASN A 335 4.91 -21.98 -4.42
C ASN A 335 4.50 -21.51 -3.02
N HIS A 336 3.40 -20.77 -2.93
CA HIS A 336 2.93 -20.07 -1.75
C HIS A 336 1.49 -20.45 -1.40
N LEU A 337 0.99 -21.61 -1.84
CA LEU A 337 -0.32 -22.11 -1.44
C LEU A 337 -0.23 -22.87 -0.10
N ILE A 338 -1.24 -22.68 0.74
CA ILE A 338 -1.43 -23.41 2.00
C ILE A 338 -1.70 -24.88 1.65
N LYS A 339 -0.90 -25.79 2.22
CA LYS A 339 -0.98 -27.23 1.97
C LYS A 339 -1.99 -27.94 2.85
#